data_AF-A0A3A8YV87-F1
#
_entry.id   AF-A0A3A8YV87-F1
#
_cell.length_a   1.000
_cell.length_b   1.000
_cell.length_c   1.000
_cell.angle_alpha   90.00
_cell.angle_beta   90.00
_cell.angle_gamma   90.00
#
_symmetry.space_group_name_H-M   'P 1'
#
loop_
_entity.id
_entity.type
_entity.pdbx_description
1 polymer ?
#
loop_
_entity_poly.entity_id
_entity_poly.type
_entity_poly.pdbx_seq_one_letter_code
_entity_poly.pdbx_strand_id
1 'polypeptide(L)'
;MVERLLKKQNMTKYRLAVEAGIPHATLNDICSGKTRLEKCSAETVYKLAKVLGVSMEMLTVAGIQNAERERAYEYGLPEYLQHDLDAYKEGLKNKSDLLDCLWGELYGSINIAEINDGAITREHAEFLRKKYLFGGKHDRND
;
A
#
# COMPACT_ATOMS: atom_id res chain seq x y z
N MET A 1 1.49 -8.64 2.30
CA MET A 1 2.48 -9.61 2.85
C MET A 1 1.83 -10.94 3.18
N VAL A 2 0.92 -11.00 4.16
CA VAL A 2 0.21 -12.24 4.58
C VAL A 2 -0.44 -12.96 3.41
N GLU A 3 -1.09 -12.23 2.50
CA GLU A 3 -1.72 -12.82 1.31
C GLU A 3 -0.73 -13.49 0.34
N ARG A 4 0.53 -13.02 0.27
CA ARG A 4 1.59 -13.69 -0.51
C ARG A 4 2.03 -15.00 0.14
N LEU A 5 2.13 -15.03 1.47
CA LEU A 5 2.48 -16.24 2.22
C LEU A 5 1.37 -17.30 2.09
N LEU A 6 0.10 -16.87 2.17
CA LEU A 6 -1.06 -17.73 1.91
C LEU A 6 -1.01 -18.37 0.52
N LYS A 7 -0.75 -17.57 -0.53
CA LYS A 7 -0.59 -18.08 -1.90
C LYS A 7 0.56 -19.10 -2.01
N LYS A 8 1.72 -18.81 -1.39
CA LYS A 8 2.88 -19.73 -1.41
C LYS A 8 2.60 -21.06 -0.72
N GLN A 9 1.77 -21.06 0.33
CA GLN A 9 1.40 -22.25 1.09
C GLN A 9 0.11 -22.93 0.61
N ASN A 10 -0.49 -22.44 -0.48
CA ASN A 10 -1.81 -22.87 -0.97
C ASN A 10 -2.88 -22.92 0.15
N MET A 11 -2.87 -21.88 1.00
CA MET A 11 -3.74 -21.77 2.18
C MET A 11 -4.74 -20.63 1.98
N THR A 12 -5.99 -20.85 2.38
CA THR A 12 -7.05 -19.83 2.32
C THR A 12 -7.03 -18.93 3.56
N LYS A 13 -7.56 -17.71 3.44
CA LYS A 13 -7.75 -16.79 4.58
C LYS A 13 -8.59 -17.48 5.67
N TYR A 14 -9.69 -18.13 5.29
CA TYR A 14 -10.53 -18.86 6.22
C TYR A 14 -9.76 -19.92 7.02
N ARG A 15 -8.97 -20.75 6.34
CA ARG A 15 -8.18 -21.81 6.98
C ARG A 15 -7.16 -21.23 7.97
N LEU A 16 -6.48 -20.15 7.60
CA LEU A 16 -5.55 -19.45 8.51
C LEU A 16 -6.26 -18.89 9.74
N ALA A 17 -7.45 -18.30 9.59
CA ALA A 17 -8.22 -17.76 10.72
C ALA A 17 -8.59 -18.86 11.73
N VAL A 18 -9.04 -20.00 11.22
CA VAL A 18 -9.41 -21.18 12.04
C VAL A 18 -8.18 -21.75 12.74
N GLU A 19 -7.10 -22.03 12.01
CA GLU A 19 -5.89 -22.63 12.59
C GLU A 19 -5.18 -21.70 13.59
N ALA A 20 -5.22 -20.38 13.35
CA ALA A 20 -4.63 -19.39 14.25
C ALA A 20 -5.55 -19.02 15.43
N GLY A 21 -6.82 -19.42 15.42
CA GLY A 21 -7.79 -19.05 16.44
C GLY A 21 -8.06 -17.53 16.49
N ILE A 22 -8.08 -16.87 15.32
CA ILE A 22 -8.30 -15.43 15.18
C ILE A 22 -9.63 -15.19 14.44
N PRO A 23 -10.44 -14.20 14.85
CA PRO A 23 -11.67 -13.89 14.13
C PRO A 23 -11.43 -13.61 12.64
N HIS A 24 -12.30 -14.16 11.78
CA HIS A 24 -12.18 -13.98 10.34
C HIS A 24 -12.18 -12.51 9.92
N ALA A 25 -12.98 -11.67 10.60
CA ALA A 25 -13.01 -10.23 10.38
C ALA A 25 -11.64 -9.59 10.60
N THR A 26 -10.98 -9.92 11.73
CA THR A 26 -9.64 -9.43 12.06
C THR A 26 -8.61 -9.87 11.01
N LEU A 27 -8.64 -11.14 10.58
CA LEU A 27 -7.71 -11.61 9.55
C LEU A 27 -7.96 -10.91 8.20
N ASN A 28 -9.23 -10.67 7.85
CA ASN A 28 -9.57 -9.97 6.62
C ASN A 28 -9.07 -8.52 6.63
N ASP A 29 -9.20 -7.82 7.76
CA ASP A 29 -8.67 -6.46 7.93
C ASP A 29 -7.14 -6.43 7.85
N ILE A 30 -6.46 -7.45 8.38
CA ILE A 30 -5.00 -7.60 8.26
C ILE A 30 -4.60 -7.87 6.79
N CYS A 31 -5.31 -8.76 6.10
CA CYS A 31 -4.99 -9.13 4.72
C CYS A 31 -5.27 -8.01 3.73
N SER A 32 -6.31 -7.21 3.95
CA SER A 32 -6.66 -6.03 3.15
C SER A 32 -5.81 -4.79 3.47
N GLY A 33 -4.97 -4.85 4.51
CA GLY A 33 -4.12 -3.73 4.93
C GLY A 33 -4.85 -2.66 5.77
N LYS A 34 -6.14 -2.84 6.08
CA LYS A 34 -6.88 -1.96 7.00
C LYS A 34 -6.25 -1.97 8.40
N THR A 35 -5.78 -3.14 8.85
CA THR A 35 -5.07 -3.30 10.12
C THR A 35 -3.61 -3.64 9.87
N ARG A 36 -2.73 -2.82 10.45
CA ARG A 36 -1.27 -3.01 10.44
C ARG A 36 -0.88 -4.06 11.48
N LEU A 37 -0.02 -5.03 11.10
CA LEU A 37 0.41 -6.13 11.98
C LEU A 37 1.15 -5.63 13.23
N GLU A 38 1.87 -4.54 13.11
CA GLU A 38 2.57 -3.82 14.19
C GLU A 38 1.62 -3.16 15.21
N LYS A 39 0.33 -3.03 14.89
CA LYS A 39 -0.71 -2.54 15.81
C LYS A 39 -1.51 -3.68 16.46
N CYS A 40 -1.33 -4.92 16.01
CA CYS A 40 -1.99 -6.07 16.61
C CYS A 40 -1.32 -6.45 17.94
N SER A 41 -2.04 -7.18 18.80
CA SER A 41 -1.42 -7.73 20.01
C SER A 41 -0.29 -8.70 19.64
N ALA A 42 0.75 -8.76 20.47
CA ALA A 42 1.86 -9.71 20.28
C ALA A 42 1.36 -11.16 20.16
N GLU A 43 0.30 -11.52 20.90
CA GLU A 43 -0.35 -12.82 20.82
C GLU A 43 -0.94 -13.09 19.42
N THR A 44 -1.58 -12.10 18.80
CA THR A 44 -2.15 -12.23 17.44
C THR A 44 -1.05 -12.45 16.42
N VAL A 45 0.02 -11.65 16.49
CA VAL A 45 1.18 -11.77 15.59
C VAL A 45 1.85 -13.14 15.77
N TYR A 46 2.00 -13.61 17.01
CA TYR A 46 2.56 -14.93 17.31
C TYR A 46 1.72 -16.07 16.73
N LYS A 47 0.40 -16.05 16.91
CA LYS A 47 -0.52 -17.08 16.39
C LYS A 47 -0.44 -17.17 14.87
N LEU A 48 -0.42 -16.03 14.16
CA LEU A 48 -0.25 -15.99 12.72
C LEU A 48 1.12 -16.52 12.28
N ALA A 49 2.20 -16.07 12.94
CA ALA A 49 3.57 -16.49 12.65
C ALA A 49 3.73 -18.01 12.79
N LYS A 50 3.17 -18.57 13.87
CA LYS A 50 3.21 -20.00 14.17
C LYS A 50 2.54 -20.84 13.08
N VAL A 51 1.32 -20.49 12.67
CA VAL A 51 0.59 -21.24 11.63
C VAL A 51 1.26 -21.10 10.27
N LEU A 52 1.77 -19.91 9.95
CA LEU A 52 2.47 -19.65 8.69
C LEU A 52 3.90 -20.19 8.68
N GLY A 53 4.42 -20.73 9.79
CA GLY A 53 5.78 -21.25 9.88
C GLY A 53 6.86 -20.19 9.62
N VAL A 54 6.60 -18.93 9.99
CA VAL A 54 7.54 -17.81 9.84
C VAL A 54 7.84 -17.18 11.21
N SER A 55 8.90 -16.38 11.31
CA SER A 55 9.17 -15.62 12.53
C SER A 55 8.17 -14.46 12.70
N MET A 56 7.89 -14.06 13.95
CA MET A 56 7.10 -12.85 14.23
C MET A 56 7.72 -11.62 13.59
N GLU A 57 9.05 -11.55 13.59
CA GLU A 57 9.83 -10.50 12.96
C GLU A 57 9.56 -10.44 11.45
N MET A 58 9.46 -11.57 10.74
CA MET A 58 9.15 -11.57 9.31
C MET A 58 7.77 -10.98 9.00
N LEU A 59 6.80 -11.14 9.91
CA LEU A 59 5.47 -10.55 9.76
C LEU A 59 5.46 -9.04 10.04
N THR A 60 6.28 -8.56 10.98
CA THR A 60 6.33 -7.13 11.36
C THR A 60 7.30 -6.32 10.52
N VAL A 61 8.50 -6.84 10.25
CA VAL A 61 9.54 -6.18 9.42
C VAL A 61 9.09 -6.02 7.98
N ALA A 62 8.40 -6.99 7.39
CA ALA A 62 7.87 -6.85 6.04
C ALA A 62 6.76 -5.78 5.95
N GLY A 63 6.03 -5.51 7.04
CA GLY A 63 5.09 -4.39 7.14
C GLY A 63 5.81 -3.05 7.23
N ILE A 64 6.87 -2.98 8.03
CA ILE A 64 7.72 -1.79 8.20
C ILE A 64 8.45 -1.45 6.89
N GLN A 65 9.10 -2.43 6.25
CA GLN A 65 9.82 -2.25 4.99
C GLN A 65 8.90 -1.85 3.83
N ASN A 66 7.68 -2.38 3.77
CA ASN A 66 6.70 -1.92 2.78
C ASN A 66 6.28 -0.46 3.07
N ALA A 67 6.02 -0.10 4.33
CA ALA A 67 5.67 1.27 4.70
C ALA A 67 6.82 2.28 4.50
N GLU A 68 8.06 1.82 4.61
CA GLU A 68 9.26 2.62 4.30
C GLU A 68 9.48 2.75 2.80
N ARG A 69 9.30 1.66 2.02
CA ARG A 69 9.36 1.70 0.56
C ARG A 69 8.27 2.59 -0.04
N GLU A 70 7.05 2.49 0.47
CA GLU A 70 5.93 3.36 0.06
C GLU A 70 6.18 4.83 0.43
N ARG A 71 6.84 5.11 1.57
CA ARG A 71 7.28 6.48 1.89
C ARG A 71 8.39 6.96 0.96
N ALA A 72 9.32 6.09 0.59
CA ALA A 72 10.40 6.44 -0.33
C ALA A 72 9.86 6.82 -1.72
N TYR A 73 8.71 6.29 -2.13
CA TYR A 73 8.08 6.63 -3.40
C TYR A 73 7.51 8.05 -3.49
N GLU A 74 7.50 8.82 -2.41
CA GLU A 74 7.04 10.21 -2.43
C GLU A 74 8.18 11.23 -2.53
N TYR A 75 9.44 10.79 -2.52
CA TYR A 75 10.61 11.64 -2.48
C TYR A 75 11.68 11.16 -3.47
N GLY A 76 12.60 12.04 -3.84
CA GLY A 76 13.64 11.72 -4.83
C GLY A 76 13.07 11.54 -6.24
N LEU A 77 11.88 12.09 -6.51
CA LEU A 77 11.27 12.14 -7.82
C LEU A 77 12.01 13.16 -8.71
N PRO A 78 11.92 13.05 -10.04
CA PRO A 78 12.29 14.13 -10.94
C PRO A 78 11.65 15.45 -10.50
N GLU A 79 12.36 16.56 -10.65
CA GLU A 79 11.95 17.87 -10.11
C GLU A 79 10.52 18.26 -10.53
N TYR A 80 10.18 18.06 -11.81
CA TYR A 80 8.84 18.32 -12.34
C TYR A 80 7.76 17.46 -11.67
N LEU A 81 8.03 16.18 -11.44
CA LEU A 81 7.08 15.26 -10.83
C LEU A 81 6.93 15.55 -9.33
N GLN A 82 8.02 15.89 -8.65
CA GLN A 82 7.97 16.30 -7.25
C GLN A 82 7.15 17.58 -7.09
N HIS A 83 7.38 18.57 -7.95
CA HIS A 83 6.63 19.82 -7.98
C HIS A 83 5.13 19.58 -8.11
N ASP A 84 4.71 18.80 -9.12
CA ASP A 84 3.28 18.56 -9.36
C ASP A 84 2.63 17.72 -8.26
N LEU A 85 3.39 16.80 -7.66
CA LEU A 85 2.92 16.02 -6.51
C LEU A 85 2.68 16.92 -5.30
N ASP A 86 3.59 17.86 -5.03
CA ASP A 86 3.49 18.77 -3.90
C ASP A 86 2.38 19.82 -4.13
N ALA A 87 2.25 20.35 -5.36
CA ALA A 87 1.17 21.24 -5.74
C ALA A 87 -0.21 20.57 -5.60
N TYR A 88 -0.34 19.32 -6.02
CA TYR A 88 -1.59 18.55 -5.84
C TYR A 88 -1.90 18.30 -4.35
N LYS A 89 -0.90 17.91 -3.55
CA LYS A 89 -1.05 17.73 -2.09
C LYS A 89 -1.48 19.04 -1.40
N GLU A 90 -0.91 20.16 -1.79
CA GLU A 90 -1.28 21.48 -1.29
C GLU A 90 -2.70 21.86 -1.72
N GLY A 91 -3.06 21.63 -2.98
CA GLY A 91 -4.41 21.84 -3.50
C GLY A 91 -5.46 21.04 -2.73
N LEU A 92 -5.18 19.79 -2.38
CA LEU A 92 -6.06 18.96 -1.55
C LEU A 92 -6.20 19.53 -0.13
N LYS A 93 -5.10 19.95 0.49
CA LYS A 93 -5.09 20.51 1.84
C LYS A 93 -5.88 21.82 1.93
N ASN A 94 -5.74 22.67 0.92
CA ASN A 94 -6.34 23.99 0.89
C ASN A 94 -7.72 24.02 0.20
N LYS A 95 -8.20 22.88 -0.30
CA LYS A 95 -9.44 22.75 -1.09
C LYS A 95 -9.46 23.72 -2.27
N SER A 96 -8.38 23.71 -3.04
CA SER A 96 -8.23 24.56 -4.23
C SER A 96 -9.37 24.31 -5.23
N ASP A 97 -9.88 25.38 -5.82
CA ASP A 97 -10.86 25.30 -6.92
C ASP A 97 -10.25 24.73 -8.21
N LEU A 98 -8.92 24.64 -8.30
CA LEU A 98 -8.16 24.14 -9.46
C LEU A 98 -7.72 22.68 -9.31
N LEU A 99 -8.41 21.90 -8.47
CA LEU A 99 -8.03 20.51 -8.17
C LEU A 99 -8.03 19.60 -9.40
N ASP A 100 -8.89 19.86 -10.38
CA ASP A 100 -8.96 19.14 -11.65
C ASP A 100 -7.73 19.41 -12.54
N CYS A 101 -7.27 20.66 -12.61
CA CYS A 101 -6.04 21.04 -13.30
C CYS A 101 -4.83 20.37 -12.64
N LEU A 102 -4.69 20.50 -11.32
CA LEU A 102 -3.59 19.90 -10.56
C LEU A 102 -3.57 18.37 -10.67
N TRP A 103 -4.75 17.75 -10.73
CA TRP A 103 -4.88 16.31 -10.98
C TRP A 103 -4.34 15.93 -12.36
N GLY A 104 -4.68 16.71 -13.40
CA GLY A 104 -4.21 16.50 -14.77
C GLY A 104 -2.70 16.66 -14.92
N GLU A 105 -2.13 17.69 -14.28
CA GLU A 105 -0.68 17.92 -14.23
C GLU A 105 0.04 16.75 -13.58
N LEU A 106 -0.37 16.35 -12.37
CA LEU A 106 0.23 15.21 -11.68
C LEU A 106 0.09 13.90 -12.47
N TYR A 107 -1.08 13.64 -13.07
CA TYR A 107 -1.26 12.46 -13.91
C TYR A 107 -0.33 12.44 -15.12
N GLY A 108 -0.18 13.58 -15.78
CA GLY A 108 0.74 13.76 -16.91
C GLY A 108 2.20 13.53 -16.51
N SER A 109 2.64 14.16 -15.42
CA SER A 109 4.00 14.03 -14.91
C SER A 109 4.34 12.62 -14.47
N ILE A 110 3.41 11.88 -13.85
CA ILE A 110 3.63 10.46 -13.54
C ILE A 110 3.82 9.64 -14.83
N ASN A 111 3.03 9.90 -15.87
CA ASN A 111 3.15 9.18 -17.14
C ASN A 111 4.46 9.49 -17.87
N ILE A 112 4.89 10.76 -17.89
CA ILE A 112 6.17 11.16 -18.49
C ILE A 112 7.33 10.47 -17.77
N ALA A 113 7.35 10.53 -16.43
CA ALA A 113 8.39 9.92 -15.62
C ALA A 113 8.46 8.39 -15.80
N GLU A 114 7.32 7.73 -16.02
CA GLU A 114 7.27 6.28 -16.21
C GLU A 114 7.59 5.84 -17.65
N ILE A 115 6.98 6.48 -18.64
CA ILE A 115 6.94 5.98 -20.03
C ILE A 115 8.06 6.61 -20.88
N ASN A 116 8.28 7.92 -20.72
CA ASN A 116 9.18 8.66 -21.59
C ASN A 116 10.59 8.69 -21.00
N ASP A 117 10.70 9.08 -19.73
CA ASP A 117 12.00 9.26 -19.08
C ASP A 117 12.53 7.97 -18.44
N GLY A 118 11.63 7.03 -18.11
CA GLY A 118 11.98 5.83 -17.34
C GLY A 118 12.56 6.15 -15.95
N ALA A 119 12.29 7.35 -15.42
CA ALA A 119 12.83 7.85 -14.16
C ALA A 119 12.19 7.19 -12.93
N ILE A 120 10.99 6.62 -13.08
CA ILE A 120 10.33 5.80 -12.06
C ILE A 120 9.85 4.48 -12.65
N THR A 121 9.77 3.45 -11.80
CA THR A 121 9.26 2.14 -12.20
C THR A 121 7.74 2.14 -12.36
N ARG A 122 7.21 1.14 -13.07
CA ARG A 122 5.76 0.89 -13.18
C ARG A 122 5.11 0.81 -11.79
N GLU A 123 5.71 0.08 -10.87
CA GLU A 123 5.20 -0.11 -9.50
C GLU A 123 5.17 1.21 -8.71
N HIS A 124 6.17 2.07 -8.91
CA HIS A 124 6.25 3.38 -8.29
C HIS A 124 5.17 4.32 -8.85
N ALA A 125 5.01 4.35 -10.18
CA ALA A 125 3.98 5.14 -10.83
C ALA A 125 2.56 4.69 -10.42
N GLU A 126 2.31 3.38 -10.35
CA GLU A 126 1.06 2.81 -9.84
C GLU A 126 0.78 3.20 -8.39
N PHE A 127 1.80 3.19 -7.53
CA PHE A 127 1.66 3.64 -6.15
C PHE A 127 1.19 5.10 -6.07
N LEU A 128 1.84 6.01 -6.81
CA LEU A 128 1.46 7.43 -6.83
C LEU A 128 0.03 7.63 -7.32
N ARG A 129 -0.35 7.00 -8.43
CA ARG A 129 -1.71 7.07 -8.97
C ARG A 129 -2.75 6.55 -7.99
N LYS A 130 -2.52 5.37 -7.39
CA LYS A 130 -3.46 4.74 -6.46
C LYS A 130 -3.66 5.60 -5.21
N LYS A 131 -2.58 6.19 -4.71
CA LYS A 131 -2.58 6.98 -3.47
C LYS A 131 -3.20 8.36 -3.66
N TYR A 132 -2.85 9.07 -4.73
CA TYR A 132 -3.25 10.47 -4.91
C TYR A 132 -4.40 10.68 -5.89
N LEU A 133 -4.44 9.94 -7.01
CA LEU A 133 -5.32 10.26 -8.13
C LEU A 133 -6.61 9.43 -8.16
N PHE A 134 -6.54 8.16 -7.80
CA PHE A 134 -7.67 7.22 -7.86
C PHE A 134 -8.25 6.88 -6.48
N GLY A 135 -7.70 7.49 -5.43
CA GLY A 135 -8.22 7.50 -4.07
C GLY A 135 -8.62 6.14 -3.53
N GLY A 136 -7.69 5.17 -3.45
CA GLY A 136 -7.87 3.91 -2.71
C GLY A 136 -9.09 3.03 -3.04
N LYS A 137 -9.97 3.43 -3.97
CA LYS A 137 -11.21 2.74 -4.34
C LYS A 137 -10.94 1.83 -5.52
N HIS A 138 -10.18 0.77 -5.25
CA HIS A 138 -10.23 -0.45 -6.06
C HIS A 138 -10.76 -1.59 -5.20
N ASP A 139 -11.91 -1.35 -4.56
CA ASP A 139 -12.80 -2.34 -3.94
C ASP A 139 -14.25 -2.00 -4.36
N ARG A 140 -14.47 -1.85 -5.68
CA ARG A 140 -15.80 -1.99 -6.28
C ARG A 140 -15.68 -3.09 -7.33
N ASN A 141 -15.80 -4.34 -6.86
CA ASN A 141 -16.31 -5.39 -7.72
C ASN A 141 -17.81 -5.15 -7.83
N ASP A 142 -18.24 -4.78 -9.03
CA ASP A 142 -19.58 -5.13 -9.50
C ASP A 142 -19.66 -6.65 -9.71
#